data_AF-A0A359CHB7-F1
#
_entry.id   AF-A0A359CHB7-F1
#
_cell.length_a   1.000
_cell.length_b   1.000
_cell.length_c   1.000
_cell.angle_alpha   90.00
_cell.angle_beta   90.00
_cell.angle_gamma   90.00
#
_symmetry.space_group_name_H-M   'P 1'
#
loop_
_entity.id
_entity.type
_entity.pdbx_description
1 polymer ?
#
loop_
_entity_poly.entity_id
_entity_poly.type
_entity_poly.pdbx_seq_one_letter_code
_entity_poly.pdbx_strand_id
1 'polypeptide(L)'
;YNPTGAIPEEYHPYVIGVQGNLWMEFIHSVPKLDYMAFPRLLAVSEIGWSTEKKDYPDFRKRVGSNLCWLDKMNVNFRIPEPLGLENVESTSDNVTVSLTPPVAGSQIYYTLDGSDPLLAGVLYVKPIAVALSPTTPVELKCVVKTLTGRVSTTYKAQYSLKKTAD
;
A
#
# COMPACT_ATOMS: atom_id res chain seq x y z
N TYR A 1 -5.74 3.21 -15.27
CA TYR A 1 -7.11 3.69 -14.98
C TYR A 1 -7.47 4.79 -15.97
N ASN A 2 -8.63 4.70 -16.63
CA ASN A 2 -9.10 5.68 -17.61
C ASN A 2 -10.37 6.39 -17.06
N PRO A 3 -10.31 7.70 -16.73
CA PRO A 3 -11.47 8.42 -16.18
C PRO A 3 -12.64 8.54 -17.16
N THR A 4 -12.40 8.46 -18.47
CA THR A 4 -13.47 8.53 -19.50
C THR A 4 -13.98 7.16 -19.93
N GLY A 5 -13.53 6.08 -19.31
CA GLY A 5 -13.87 4.71 -19.74
C GLY A 5 -15.36 4.36 -19.63
N ALA A 6 -16.13 5.08 -18.81
CA ALA A 6 -17.58 4.92 -18.68
C ALA A 6 -18.38 5.95 -19.51
N ILE A 7 -17.69 6.88 -20.19
CA ILE A 7 -18.30 7.95 -20.96
C ILE A 7 -18.22 7.56 -22.45
N PRO A 8 -19.33 7.60 -23.21
CA PRO A 8 -19.29 7.39 -24.66
C PRO A 8 -18.33 8.36 -25.35
N GLU A 9 -17.62 7.90 -26.39
CA GLU A 9 -16.57 8.67 -27.08
C GLU A 9 -17.06 10.03 -27.59
N GLU A 10 -18.33 10.13 -27.99
CA GLU A 10 -18.96 11.39 -28.43
C GLU A 10 -18.88 12.52 -27.39
N TYR A 11 -18.82 12.18 -26.10
CA TYR A 11 -18.78 13.17 -25.02
C TYR A 11 -17.36 13.47 -24.51
N HIS A 12 -16.34 12.75 -24.98
CA HIS A 12 -14.96 12.97 -24.53
C HIS A 12 -14.46 14.41 -24.76
N PRO A 13 -14.83 15.11 -25.86
CA PRO A 13 -14.42 16.50 -26.07
C PRO A 13 -14.94 17.50 -25.01
N TYR A 14 -16.00 17.15 -24.26
CA TYR A 14 -16.54 18.03 -23.21
C TYR A 14 -15.82 17.88 -21.87
N VAL A 15 -14.90 16.91 -21.74
CA VAL A 15 -14.12 16.70 -20.52
C VAL A 15 -12.96 17.69 -20.48
N ILE A 16 -13.12 18.76 -19.71
CA ILE A 16 -12.13 19.84 -19.61
C ILE A 16 -11.01 19.59 -18.56
N GLY A 17 -11.16 18.58 -17.70
CA GLY A 17 -10.17 18.29 -16.67
C GLY A 17 -10.62 17.30 -15.61
N VAL A 18 -9.75 17.11 -14.62
CA VAL A 18 -9.98 16.23 -13.46
C VAL A 18 -9.72 16.99 -12.16
N GLN A 19 -10.48 16.67 -11.12
CA GLN A 19 -10.36 17.31 -9.81
C GLN A 19 -10.50 16.27 -8.69
N GLY A 20 -9.67 16.42 -7.65
CA GLY A 20 -9.77 15.62 -6.43
C GLY A 20 -10.23 16.49 -5.25
N ASN A 21 -11.45 16.28 -4.79
CA ASN A 21 -12.03 17.08 -3.70
C ASN A 21 -11.66 16.52 -2.33
N LEU A 22 -11.42 17.42 -1.39
CA LEU A 22 -11.23 17.09 0.02
C LEU A 22 -12.15 17.95 0.88
N TRP A 23 -13.21 17.33 1.37
CA TRP A 23 -14.14 17.94 2.32
C TRP A 23 -13.61 17.77 3.75
N MET A 24 -13.78 18.80 4.58
CA MET A 24 -13.07 18.94 5.85
C MET A 24 -13.95 18.75 7.10
N GLU A 25 -15.15 18.19 6.98
CA GLU A 25 -16.10 18.01 8.09
C GLU A 25 -15.46 17.31 9.29
N PHE A 26 -14.57 16.35 9.04
CA PHE A 26 -13.85 15.54 10.04
C PHE A 26 -12.32 15.73 10.02
N ILE A 27 -11.83 16.81 9.40
CA ILE A 27 -10.39 17.10 9.29
C ILE A 27 -10.09 18.36 10.09
N HIS A 28 -9.70 18.18 11.35
CA HIS A 28 -9.51 19.29 12.29
C HIS A 28 -8.04 19.66 12.53
N SER A 29 -7.11 19.11 11.74
CA SER A 29 -5.67 19.42 11.86
C SER A 29 -4.94 19.26 10.53
N VAL A 30 -3.85 20.02 10.36
CA VAL A 30 -2.99 19.94 9.16
C VAL A 30 -2.36 18.55 8.98
N PRO A 31 -1.87 17.86 10.04
CA PRO A 31 -1.37 16.49 9.86
C PRO A 31 -2.46 15.53 9.37
N LYS A 32 -3.71 15.71 9.80
CA LYS A 32 -4.83 14.90 9.30
C LYS A 32 -5.15 15.25 7.84
N LEU A 33 -5.07 16.52 7.45
CA LEU A 33 -5.23 16.97 6.08
C LEU A 33 -4.22 16.28 5.16
N ASP A 34 -2.93 16.32 5.50
CA ASP A 34 -1.86 15.66 4.74
C ASP A 34 -2.09 14.15 4.62
N TYR A 35 -2.48 13.52 5.72
CA TYR A 35 -2.77 12.08 5.76
C TYR A 35 -3.92 11.70 4.82
N MET A 36 -4.92 12.57 4.72
CA MET A 36 -6.07 12.37 3.83
C MET A 36 -5.73 12.79 2.39
N ALA A 37 -4.84 13.73 2.14
CA ALA A 37 -4.49 14.18 0.79
C ALA A 37 -3.46 13.27 0.11
N PHE A 38 -2.41 12.86 0.83
CA PHE A 38 -1.31 12.08 0.30
C PHE A 38 -1.36 10.62 0.77
N PRO A 39 -1.11 9.63 -0.11
CA PRO A 39 -0.48 9.77 -1.44
C PRO A 39 -1.45 9.96 -2.61
N ARG A 40 -2.77 9.90 -2.39
CA ARG A 40 -3.76 9.87 -3.49
C ARG A 40 -3.73 11.10 -4.41
N LEU A 41 -3.30 12.26 -3.91
CA LEU A 41 -3.13 13.45 -4.74
C LEU A 41 -2.09 13.24 -5.87
N LEU A 42 -1.08 12.40 -5.65
CA LEU A 42 -0.12 12.01 -6.69
C LEU A 42 -0.79 11.22 -7.82
N ALA A 43 -1.82 10.44 -7.51
CA ALA A 43 -2.59 9.74 -8.53
C ALA A 43 -3.47 10.73 -9.32
N VAL A 44 -4.05 11.74 -8.67
CA VAL A 44 -4.82 12.79 -9.36
C VAL A 44 -3.91 13.59 -10.30
N SER A 45 -2.70 13.96 -9.86
CA SER A 45 -1.74 14.65 -10.72
C SER A 45 -1.30 13.81 -11.91
N GLU A 46 -1.05 12.51 -11.71
CA GLU A 46 -0.74 11.57 -12.80
C GLU A 46 -1.88 11.51 -13.82
N ILE A 47 -3.13 11.45 -13.35
CA ILE A 47 -4.30 11.38 -14.23
C ILE A 47 -4.50 12.67 -15.02
N GLY A 48 -4.30 13.83 -14.39
CA GLY A 48 -4.56 15.14 -14.98
C GLY A 48 -3.43 15.69 -15.85
N TRP A 49 -2.20 15.19 -15.69
CA TRP A 49 -1.03 15.72 -16.39
C TRP A 49 -0.40 14.73 -17.38
N SER A 50 -0.36 13.44 -17.05
CA SER A 50 0.33 12.46 -17.89
C SER A 50 -0.46 12.18 -19.17
N THR A 51 0.21 12.37 -20.31
CA THR A 51 -0.31 12.07 -21.66
C THR A 51 0.00 10.65 -22.13
N GLU A 52 0.84 9.92 -21.38
CA GLU A 52 1.27 8.57 -21.74
C GLU A 52 0.26 7.49 -21.29
N LYS A 53 0.44 6.27 -21.82
CA LYS A 53 -0.40 5.13 -21.44
C LYS A 53 -0.22 4.85 -19.95
N LYS A 54 -1.31 5.03 -19.20
CA LYS A 54 -1.34 4.91 -17.74
C LYS A 54 -1.10 3.47 -17.28
N ASP A 55 0.09 3.20 -16.75
CA ASP A 55 0.51 1.91 -16.18
C ASP A 55 0.55 2.01 -14.64
N TYR A 56 -0.26 1.18 -13.98
CA TYR A 56 -0.38 1.19 -12.52
C TYR A 56 0.83 0.57 -11.80
N PRO A 57 1.33 -0.63 -12.17
CA PRO A 57 2.59 -1.15 -11.65
C PRO A 57 3.76 -0.15 -11.73
N ASP A 58 3.91 0.54 -12.85
CA ASP A 58 4.96 1.53 -13.07
C ASP A 58 4.76 2.79 -12.21
N PHE A 59 3.54 3.32 -12.16
CA PHE A 59 3.16 4.40 -11.23
C PHE A 59 3.48 4.04 -9.78
N ARG A 60 3.12 2.83 -9.33
CA ARG A 60 3.35 2.37 -7.95
C ARG A 60 4.83 2.32 -7.59
N LYS A 61 5.70 1.98 -8.56
CA LYS A 61 7.17 2.06 -8.38
C LYS A 61 7.65 3.50 -8.20
N ARG A 62 7.19 4.44 -9.03
CA ARG A 62 7.55 5.88 -8.91
C ARG A 62 7.07 6.52 -7.62
N VAL A 63 5.88 6.13 -7.15
CA VAL A 63 5.30 6.62 -5.89
C VAL A 63 6.27 6.40 -4.72
N GLY A 64 6.99 5.27 -4.67
CA GLY A 64 7.94 5.01 -3.58
C GLY A 64 9.01 6.09 -3.41
N SER A 65 9.53 6.63 -4.52
CA SER A 65 10.48 7.75 -4.51
C SER A 65 9.83 9.06 -4.10
N ASN A 66 8.62 9.34 -4.59
CA ASN A 66 7.85 10.54 -4.21
C ASN A 66 7.51 10.54 -2.71
N LEU A 67 7.19 9.38 -2.14
CA LEU A 67 6.93 9.26 -0.71
C LEU A 67 8.19 9.47 0.14
N CYS A 68 9.35 9.01 -0.35
CA CYS A 68 10.63 9.30 0.31
C CYS A 68 10.93 10.81 0.33
N TRP A 69 10.59 11.51 -0.76
CA TRP A 69 10.71 12.96 -0.82
C TRP A 69 9.72 13.68 0.11
N LEU A 70 8.44 13.27 0.11
CA LEU A 70 7.43 13.80 1.04
C LEU A 70 7.80 13.56 2.51
N ASP A 71 8.45 12.43 2.81
CA ASP A 71 8.96 12.11 4.15
C ASP A 71 10.03 13.10 4.59
N LYS A 72 11.01 13.40 3.73
CA LYS A 72 12.05 14.41 3.98
C LYS A 72 11.48 15.82 4.14
N MET A 73 10.34 16.11 3.50
CA MET A 73 9.63 17.38 3.65
C MET A 73 8.72 17.42 4.89
N ASN A 74 8.71 16.38 5.71
CA ASN A 74 7.88 16.27 6.91
C ASN A 74 6.36 16.38 6.61
N VAL A 75 5.92 15.92 5.44
CA VAL A 75 4.50 15.85 5.08
C VAL A 75 3.88 14.62 5.72
N ASN A 76 2.76 14.77 6.45
CA ASN A 76 2.16 13.65 7.18
C ASN A 76 1.30 12.73 6.31
N PHE A 77 1.82 12.25 5.17
CA PHE A 77 1.10 11.34 4.26
C PHE A 77 0.78 9.99 4.91
N ARG A 78 -0.28 9.32 4.43
CA ARG A 78 -0.54 7.93 4.82
C ARG A 78 0.53 7.02 4.23
N ILE A 79 1.35 6.40 5.08
CA ILE A 79 2.30 5.36 4.66
C ILE A 79 1.47 4.19 4.08
N PRO A 80 1.75 3.68 2.86
CA PRO A 80 1.03 2.54 2.31
C PRO A 80 1.47 1.21 2.92
N GLU A 81 0.72 0.15 2.61
CA GLU A 81 1.12 -1.22 2.92
C GLU A 81 2.26 -1.71 1.99
N PRO A 82 3.12 -2.62 2.45
CA PRO A 82 4.12 -3.27 1.60
C PRO A 82 3.50 -3.96 0.38
N LEU A 83 4.17 -3.89 -0.77
CA LEU A 83 3.73 -4.69 -1.92
C LEU A 83 3.98 -6.18 -1.63
N GLY A 84 3.06 -7.05 -2.08
CA GLY A 84 3.11 -8.49 -1.82
C GLY A 84 2.48 -8.91 -0.49
N LEU A 85 1.99 -7.96 0.31
CA LEU A 85 1.17 -8.25 1.47
C LEU A 85 -0.28 -8.50 1.03
N GLU A 86 -0.61 -9.76 0.77
CA GLU A 86 -1.93 -10.18 0.30
C GLU A 86 -2.38 -11.43 1.06
N ASN A 87 -3.70 -11.61 1.20
CA ASN A 87 -4.25 -12.85 1.71
C ASN A 87 -4.07 -13.94 0.65
N VAL A 88 -3.48 -15.07 1.03
CA VAL A 88 -3.19 -16.16 0.09
C VAL A 88 -3.78 -17.45 0.62
N GLU A 89 -4.60 -18.08 -0.21
CA GLU A 89 -5.02 -19.48 -0.03
C GLU A 89 -4.15 -20.35 -0.94
N SER A 90 -3.36 -21.25 -0.35
CA SER A 90 -2.47 -22.12 -1.11
C SER A 90 -2.85 -23.59 -0.92
N THR A 91 -2.66 -24.40 -1.95
CA THR A 91 -2.77 -25.85 -1.86
C THR A 91 -1.48 -26.51 -1.36
N SER A 92 -0.39 -25.74 -1.29
CA SER A 92 0.91 -26.21 -0.80
C SER A 92 1.09 -25.88 0.68
N ASP A 93 1.75 -26.77 1.42
CA ASP A 93 2.02 -26.61 2.85
C ASP A 93 2.96 -25.43 3.18
N ASN A 94 3.60 -24.85 2.17
CA ASN A 94 4.49 -23.70 2.34
C ASN A 94 4.16 -22.60 1.32
N VAL A 95 4.16 -21.36 1.78
CA VAL A 95 4.04 -20.16 0.94
C VAL A 95 5.24 -19.26 1.20
N THR A 96 5.81 -18.71 0.13
CA THR A 96 6.88 -17.72 0.23
C THR A 96 6.30 -16.33 0.04
N VAL A 97 6.42 -15.48 1.07
CA VAL A 97 5.95 -14.10 1.05
C VAL A 97 7.11 -13.16 0.74
N SER A 98 7.02 -12.47 -0.39
CA SER A 98 7.98 -11.43 -0.79
C SER A 98 7.36 -10.06 -0.59
N LEU A 99 7.97 -9.26 0.29
CA LEU A 99 7.50 -7.92 0.61
C LEU A 99 8.40 -6.87 -0.03
N THR A 100 7.81 -5.83 -0.61
CA THR A 100 8.56 -4.67 -1.09
C THR A 100 8.18 -3.43 -0.28
N PRO A 101 9.16 -2.67 0.25
CA PRO A 101 8.89 -1.43 0.96
C PRO A 101 8.15 -0.42 0.07
N PRO A 102 7.05 0.18 0.55
CA PRO A 102 6.25 1.10 -0.25
C PRO A 102 6.85 2.50 -0.33
N VAL A 103 7.79 2.84 0.57
CA VAL A 103 8.55 4.09 0.57
C VAL A 103 10.01 3.75 0.33
N ALA A 104 10.67 4.43 -0.61
CA ALA A 104 12.07 4.15 -0.92
C ALA A 104 12.96 4.37 0.33
N GLY A 105 13.76 3.35 0.67
CA GLY A 105 14.60 3.35 1.86
C GLY A 105 13.90 3.02 3.19
N SER A 106 12.57 2.79 3.19
CA SER A 106 11.87 2.36 4.40
C SER A 106 12.16 0.90 4.76
N GLN A 107 12.00 0.59 6.04
CA GLN A 107 12.19 -0.73 6.62
C GLN A 107 10.83 -1.35 6.95
N ILE A 108 10.71 -2.66 6.77
CA ILE A 108 9.51 -3.42 7.16
C ILE A 108 9.87 -4.27 8.37
N TYR A 109 9.06 -4.20 9.42
CA TYR A 109 9.13 -5.10 10.57
C TYR A 109 7.90 -5.98 10.57
N TYR A 110 8.05 -7.28 10.83
CA TYR A 110 6.95 -8.24 10.79
C TYR A 110 6.97 -9.23 11.95
N THR A 111 5.81 -9.82 12.21
CA THR A 111 5.57 -10.90 13.17
C THR A 111 4.63 -11.94 12.58
N LEU A 112 4.79 -13.21 12.98
CA LEU A 112 3.95 -14.34 12.55
C LEU A 112 3.20 -14.99 13.74
N ASP A 113 3.52 -14.59 14.95
CA ASP A 113 2.94 -15.08 16.22
C ASP A 113 1.76 -14.23 16.71
N GLY A 114 1.39 -13.20 15.94
CA GLY A 114 0.35 -12.25 16.30
C GLY A 114 0.78 -11.15 17.28
N SER A 115 2.05 -11.10 17.72
CA SER A 115 2.57 -10.00 18.54
C SER A 115 2.65 -8.68 17.76
N ASP A 116 2.84 -7.57 18.46
CA ASP A 116 3.00 -6.25 17.83
C ASP A 116 4.36 -6.15 17.11
N PRO A 117 4.38 -5.96 15.77
CA PRO A 117 5.62 -5.84 15.02
C PRO A 117 6.45 -4.60 15.35
N LEU A 118 5.90 -3.61 16.06
CA LEU A 118 6.70 -2.47 16.51
C LEU A 118 7.56 -2.81 17.74
N LEU A 119 7.11 -3.75 18.59
CA LEU A 119 7.78 -4.13 19.83
C LEU A 119 8.64 -5.39 19.67
N ALA A 120 8.14 -6.38 18.94
CA ALA A 120 8.77 -7.69 18.79
C ALA A 120 9.04 -8.06 17.32
N GLY A 121 8.89 -7.10 16.39
CA GLY A 121 9.04 -7.38 14.97
C GLY A 121 10.47 -7.68 14.54
N VAL A 122 10.58 -8.63 13.63
CA VAL A 122 11.83 -8.95 12.95
C VAL A 122 11.96 -8.06 11.71
N LEU A 123 13.15 -7.50 11.50
CA LEU A 123 13.45 -6.73 10.29
C LEU A 123 13.38 -7.64 9.05
N TYR A 124 12.55 -7.26 8.08
CA TYR A 124 12.45 -7.96 6.81
C TYR A 124 13.68 -7.68 5.94
N VAL A 125 14.46 -8.72 5.66
CA VAL A 125 15.66 -8.66 4.79
C VAL A 125 15.63 -9.68 3.64
N LYS A 126 14.75 -10.69 3.72
CA LYS A 126 14.60 -11.77 2.74
C LYS A 126 13.16 -12.29 2.74
N PRO A 127 12.71 -12.97 1.67
CA PRO A 127 11.39 -13.58 1.62
C PRO A 127 11.12 -14.48 2.83
N ILE A 128 9.88 -14.42 3.33
CA ILE A 128 9.43 -15.15 4.52
C ILE A 128 8.83 -16.47 4.06
N ALA A 129 9.37 -17.59 4.53
CA ALA A 129 8.73 -18.89 4.37
C ALA A 129 7.66 -19.06 5.46
N VAL A 130 6.42 -19.22 5.05
CA VAL A 130 5.27 -19.43 5.93
C VAL A 130 4.81 -20.87 5.77
N ALA A 131 4.94 -21.67 6.83
CA ALA A 131 4.41 -23.02 6.91
C ALA A 131 2.91 -22.95 7.26
N LEU A 132 2.07 -23.52 6.40
CA LEU A 132 0.62 -23.51 6.55
C LEU A 132 0.15 -24.73 7.33
N SER A 133 -0.82 -24.50 8.23
CA SER A 133 -1.51 -25.57 8.93
C SER A 133 -2.91 -25.77 8.34
N PRO A 134 -3.41 -27.02 8.24
CA PRO A 134 -4.79 -27.30 7.81
C PRO A 134 -5.85 -26.72 8.76
N THR A 135 -5.48 -26.45 10.02
CA THR A 135 -6.43 -26.11 11.09
C THR A 135 -6.41 -24.64 11.48
N THR A 136 -5.32 -23.90 11.22
CA THR A 136 -5.18 -22.51 11.68
C THR A 136 -4.49 -21.67 10.62
N PRO A 137 -5.11 -20.56 10.17
CA PRO A 137 -4.46 -19.63 9.26
C PRO A 137 -3.31 -18.92 9.97
N VAL A 138 -2.22 -18.69 9.24
CA VAL A 138 -1.09 -17.91 9.76
C VAL A 138 -1.35 -16.43 9.47
N GLU A 139 -1.31 -15.61 10.52
CA GLU A 139 -1.44 -14.15 10.39
C GLU A 139 -0.05 -13.50 10.38
N LEU A 140 0.27 -12.83 9.27
CA LEU A 140 1.44 -11.97 9.18
C LEU A 140 1.01 -10.54 9.52
N LYS A 141 1.58 -9.98 10.60
CA LYS A 141 1.45 -8.55 10.91
C LYS A 141 2.72 -7.85 10.48
N CYS A 142 2.60 -6.65 9.93
CA CYS A 142 3.77 -5.84 9.63
C CYS A 142 3.53 -4.34 9.78
N VAL A 143 4.62 -3.60 9.99
CA VAL A 143 4.66 -2.15 9.99
C VAL A 143 5.81 -1.66 9.12
N VAL A 144 5.62 -0.50 8.52
CA VAL A 144 6.64 0.18 7.71
C VAL A 144 7.18 1.35 8.53
N LYS A 145 8.50 1.40 8.68
CA LYS A 145 9.23 2.49 9.31
C LYS A 145 10.01 3.28 8.26
N THR A 146 9.67 4.54 8.13
CA THR A 146 10.35 5.47 7.21
C THR A 146 11.72 5.91 7.74
N LEU A 147 12.52 6.57 6.90
CA LEU A 147 13.86 7.05 7.27
C LEU A 147 13.81 8.13 8.34
N THR A 148 12.76 8.96 8.35
CA THR A 148 12.55 9.99 9.40
C THR A 148 12.00 9.42 10.71
N GLY A 149 11.69 8.12 10.75
CA GLY A 149 11.19 7.43 11.94
C GLY A 149 9.68 7.37 12.05
N ARG A 150 8.90 7.89 11.09
CA ARG A 150 7.44 7.70 11.05
C ARG A 150 7.10 6.23 10.82
N VAL A 151 6.08 5.76 11.52
CA VAL A 151 5.62 4.36 11.49
C VAL A 151 4.21 4.30 10.92
N SER A 152 3.96 3.30 10.07
CA SER A 152 2.63 3.04 9.51
C SER A 152 1.66 2.48 10.57
N THR A 153 0.38 2.40 10.22
CA THR A 153 -0.53 1.48 10.91
C THR A 153 -0.06 0.03 10.74
N THR A 154 -0.43 -0.85 11.67
CA THR A 154 -0.20 -2.29 11.52
C THR A 154 -1.05 -2.85 10.39
N TYR A 155 -0.40 -3.41 9.37
CA TYR A 155 -1.05 -4.18 8.32
C TYR A 155 -1.08 -5.65 8.66
N LYS A 156 -2.04 -6.37 8.08
CA LYS A 156 -2.25 -7.79 8.33
C LYS A 156 -2.55 -8.51 7.03
N ALA A 157 -1.99 -9.70 6.87
CA ALA A 157 -2.36 -10.65 5.84
C ALA A 157 -2.53 -12.04 6.46
N GLN A 158 -3.46 -12.81 5.91
CA GLN A 158 -3.76 -14.17 6.35
C GLN A 158 -3.39 -15.16 5.26
N TYR A 159 -2.70 -16.22 5.67
CA TYR A 159 -2.27 -17.30 4.81
C TYR A 159 -2.91 -18.59 5.30
N SER A 160 -3.68 -19.25 4.44
CA SER A 160 -4.42 -20.45 4.79
C SER A 160 -4.21 -21.56 3.75
N LEU A 161 -4.32 -22.80 4.21
CA LEU A 161 -4.33 -23.94 3.31
C LEU A 161 -5.73 -24.05 2.68
N LYS A 162 -5.79 -24.09 1.36
CA LYS A 162 -7.06 -24.28 0.64
C LYS A 162 -7.57 -25.69 0.92
N LYS A 163 -8.68 -25.80 1.63
CA LYS A 163 -9.38 -27.08 1.82
C LYS A 163 -9.88 -27.54 0.45
N THR A 164 -9.33 -28.63 -0.07
CA THR A 164 -9.97 -29.37 -1.17
C THR A 164 -11.33 -29.85 -0.65
N ALA A 165 -12.40 -29.42 -1.30
CA ALA A 165 -13.73 -29.97 -1.06
C ALA A 165 -13.75 -31.36 -1.70
N ASP A 166 -13.97 -32.38 -0.85
CA ASP A 166 -14.34 -33.74 -1.26
C ASP A 166 -15.80 -33.77 -1.74
#